data_AF-A0A945ZMR8-F1
#
_entry.id   AF-A0A945ZMR8-F1
#
_cell.length_a   1.000
_cell.length_b   1.000
_cell.length_c   1.000
_cell.angle_alpha   90.00
_cell.angle_beta   90.00
_cell.angle_gamma   90.00
#
_symmetry.space_group_name_H-M   'P 1'
#
loop_
_entity.id
_entity.type
_entity.pdbx_description
1 polymer ?
#
loop_
_entity_poly.entity_id
_entity_poly.type
_entity_poly.pdbx_seq_one_letter_code
_entity_poly.pdbx_strand_id
1 'polypeptide(L)'
;MSTQISELNKNTAFDVLDVQDFNERIVGAYNSGTAEEGLPADASVARSLIPAGTAGLRDFSYIAPDIPEFNSINCVACMECVTQCPDTAILGKAIPESQLDKTIQKLESGEIKGWISNQWADTKKFHQTPAKQGKEPAKFGIFIDPTKCKGCAECVDACGDHEALSMITKKDDTIPTYQKAFDFFNDLGETPSEYINERVLVDMMLASDSLLYVGGAGSCMGCGEVTALRMMLAATGFVYGKESIGLAAATGCNTVYGSTYPYNPFLVPWTNSLFENVSADAMGIRARWNQMGWEDKKLWVIGGDGAMVDIGFQALSRMLASGMDINVLILDTQVYSNTGGQTSTATFTGQDAKMSLVGKAIGGKTERRKEIANLCMMHPDVFVAQTTSAHTNHFYKAIMAANEYKGPSVINVYTTCQPEHGVADDMAMHQAKLAADSRAFPVFIYDPTKGERFSERLSLQGNPAKNKDWYVNPKTGEATDFISFAKTEGRFAKHFNKEGNPDPIIQKAQEDRLANWRLLQELAGVI
;
A
#
# COMPACT_ATOMS: atom_id res chain seq x y z
N MET A 1 -26.47 4.10 -2.18
CA MET A 1 -25.27 4.94 -2.38
C MET A 1 -25.56 5.94 -3.51
N SER A 2 -25.93 7.17 -3.17
CA SER A 2 -25.84 8.30 -4.11
C SER A 2 -24.79 9.26 -3.57
N THR A 3 -23.53 8.85 -3.62
CA THR A 3 -22.43 9.80 -3.57
C THR A 3 -22.69 10.79 -4.69
N GLN A 4 -22.82 12.08 -4.37
CA GLN A 4 -22.93 13.12 -5.37
C GLN A 4 -21.75 12.96 -6.34
N ILE A 5 -22.05 12.46 -7.54
CA ILE A 5 -21.15 12.52 -8.68
C ILE A 5 -20.83 13.99 -8.82
N SER A 6 -19.56 14.35 -8.63
CA SER A 6 -19.12 15.74 -8.62
C SER A 6 -19.56 16.44 -9.90
N GLU A 7 -20.19 17.62 -9.79
CA GLU A 7 -20.49 18.53 -10.91
C GLU A 7 -19.21 19.06 -11.63
N LEU A 8 -18.03 18.56 -11.28
CA LEU A 8 -16.76 18.81 -11.95
C LEU A 8 -16.70 17.99 -13.25
N ASN A 9 -17.27 18.50 -14.35
CA ASN A 9 -16.75 18.28 -15.71
C ASN A 9 -17.52 19.00 -16.84
N LYS A 10 -18.45 19.92 -16.56
CA LYS A 10 -19.22 20.53 -17.65
C LYS A 10 -18.47 21.49 -18.57
N ASN A 11 -17.20 21.81 -18.33
CA ASN A 11 -16.42 22.62 -19.26
C ASN A 11 -14.91 22.32 -19.15
N THR A 12 -14.38 21.44 -20.02
CA THR A 12 -13.19 21.70 -20.86
C THR A 12 -12.72 20.46 -21.66
N ALA A 13 -12.42 20.73 -22.94
CA ALA A 13 -11.68 19.94 -23.94
C ALA A 13 -12.25 18.62 -24.50
N PHE A 14 -13.00 17.80 -23.75
CA PHE A 14 -13.35 16.47 -24.25
C PHE A 14 -14.62 15.91 -23.59
N ASP A 15 -15.78 15.95 -24.30
CA ASP A 15 -16.96 15.12 -24.01
C ASP A 15 -16.63 13.65 -24.34
N VAL A 16 -15.71 13.06 -23.58
CA VAL A 16 -15.07 11.79 -23.95
C VAL A 16 -15.73 10.58 -23.30
N LEU A 17 -16.40 10.76 -22.16
CA LEU A 17 -17.12 9.71 -21.45
C LEU A 17 -18.20 10.29 -20.52
N ASP A 18 -19.40 9.72 -20.55
CA ASP A 18 -20.45 9.99 -19.56
C ASP A 18 -20.30 9.02 -18.38
N VAL A 19 -19.98 9.56 -17.20
CA VAL A 19 -19.71 8.77 -15.99
C VAL A 19 -20.97 8.10 -15.45
N GLN A 20 -22.13 8.75 -15.57
CA GLN A 20 -23.38 8.18 -15.10
C GLN A 20 -23.78 6.98 -16.00
N ASP A 21 -23.74 7.17 -17.32
CA ASP A 21 -23.97 6.08 -18.28
C ASP A 21 -22.97 4.92 -18.09
N PHE A 22 -21.68 5.22 -17.88
CA PHE A 22 -20.68 4.19 -17.60
C PHE A 22 -21.03 3.37 -16.35
N ASN A 23 -21.41 4.03 -15.25
CA ASN A 23 -21.73 3.37 -13.99
C ASN A 23 -23.03 2.57 -14.06
N GLU A 24 -24.05 3.05 -14.77
CA GLU A 24 -25.35 2.38 -14.85
C GLU A 24 -25.34 1.26 -15.89
N ARG A 25 -24.96 1.57 -17.12
CA ARG A 25 -25.06 0.65 -18.26
C ARG A 25 -23.86 -0.28 -18.35
N ILE A 26 -22.63 0.27 -18.32
CA ILE A 26 -21.42 -0.53 -18.56
C ILE A 26 -21.12 -1.38 -17.32
N VAL A 27 -20.92 -0.76 -16.15
CA VAL A 27 -20.66 -1.51 -14.91
C VAL A 27 -21.83 -2.45 -14.59
N GLY A 28 -23.08 -2.00 -14.78
CA GLY A 28 -24.27 -2.84 -14.63
C GLY A 28 -24.23 -4.10 -15.49
N ALA A 29 -23.91 -3.98 -16.79
CA ALA A 29 -23.84 -5.12 -17.70
C ALA A 29 -22.70 -6.10 -17.36
N TYR A 30 -21.56 -5.61 -16.86
CA TYR A 30 -20.49 -6.48 -16.36
C TYR A 30 -20.89 -7.23 -15.10
N ASN A 31 -21.61 -6.55 -14.17
CA ASN A 31 -22.12 -7.18 -12.95
C ASN A 31 -23.18 -8.24 -13.22
N SER A 32 -24.04 -8.05 -14.22
CA SER A 32 -25.04 -9.05 -14.63
C SER A 32 -24.49 -10.14 -15.54
N GLY A 33 -23.21 -10.06 -15.96
CA GLY A 33 -22.61 -11.00 -16.92
C GLY A 33 -23.17 -10.89 -18.33
N THR A 34 -23.82 -9.78 -18.68
CA THR A 34 -24.46 -9.56 -19.99
C THR A 34 -23.65 -8.63 -20.89
N ALA A 35 -22.46 -8.21 -20.47
CA ALA A 35 -21.66 -7.21 -21.19
C ALA A 35 -21.31 -7.63 -22.63
N GLU A 36 -20.95 -8.90 -22.86
CA GLU A 36 -20.53 -9.42 -24.17
C GLU A 36 -21.61 -9.29 -25.24
N GLU A 37 -22.86 -9.60 -24.89
CA GLU A 37 -24.00 -9.57 -25.83
C GLU A 37 -24.79 -8.26 -25.75
N GLY A 38 -24.77 -7.60 -24.59
CA GLY A 38 -25.68 -6.50 -24.24
C GLY A 38 -25.11 -5.10 -24.43
N LEU A 39 -23.79 -4.93 -24.51
CA LEU A 39 -23.19 -3.62 -24.72
C LEU A 39 -22.99 -3.33 -26.21
N PRO A 40 -23.56 -2.23 -26.76
CA PRO A 40 -23.27 -1.83 -28.12
C PRO A 40 -21.80 -1.40 -28.25
N ALA A 41 -21.21 -1.60 -29.43
CA ALA A 41 -19.89 -1.10 -29.78
C ALA A 41 -19.91 0.42 -30.06
N ASP A 42 -20.40 1.20 -29.09
CA ASP A 42 -20.44 2.66 -29.14
C ASP A 42 -19.08 3.29 -28.78
N ALA A 43 -18.99 4.62 -28.88
CA ALA A 43 -17.75 5.33 -28.62
C ALA A 43 -17.25 5.22 -27.17
N SER A 44 -18.14 5.07 -26.19
CA SER A 44 -17.77 4.92 -24.77
C SER A 44 -17.09 3.58 -24.54
N VAL A 45 -17.71 2.50 -25.02
CA VAL A 45 -17.17 1.13 -24.91
C VAL A 45 -15.90 0.98 -25.74
N ALA A 46 -15.89 1.48 -26.98
CA ALA A 46 -14.77 1.34 -27.91
C ALA A 46 -13.49 2.07 -27.49
N ARG A 47 -13.60 3.15 -26.69
CA ARG A 47 -12.43 3.87 -26.14
C ARG A 47 -11.83 3.19 -24.93
N SER A 48 -12.60 2.33 -24.25
CA SER A 48 -12.18 1.58 -23.05
C SER A 48 -11.59 2.46 -21.95
N LEU A 49 -12.07 3.70 -21.83
CA LEU A 49 -11.73 4.60 -20.73
C LEU A 49 -12.56 4.22 -19.51
N ILE A 50 -11.93 4.23 -18.33
CA ILE A 50 -12.57 3.90 -17.07
C ILE A 50 -12.60 5.17 -16.20
N PRO A 51 -13.77 5.62 -15.71
CA PRO A 51 -13.84 6.71 -14.76
C PRO A 51 -13.05 6.39 -13.48
N ALA A 52 -12.51 7.42 -12.83
CA ALA A 52 -11.84 7.28 -11.55
C ALA A 52 -12.80 6.69 -10.49
N GLY A 53 -12.32 5.74 -9.69
CA GLY A 53 -13.05 5.20 -8.55
C GLY A 53 -14.21 4.24 -8.85
N THR A 54 -14.39 3.76 -10.09
CA THR A 54 -15.48 2.81 -10.41
C THR A 54 -15.39 1.48 -9.65
N ALA A 55 -14.20 1.11 -9.14
CA ALA A 55 -14.06 -0.07 -8.28
C ALA A 55 -14.88 0.06 -6.97
N GLY A 56 -15.22 1.29 -6.55
CA GLY A 56 -16.11 1.55 -5.43
C GLY A 56 -17.52 0.95 -5.61
N LEU A 57 -17.93 0.66 -6.85
CA LEU A 57 -19.21 0.02 -7.17
C LEU A 57 -19.19 -1.51 -7.01
N ARG A 58 -18.04 -2.12 -6.75
CA ARG A 58 -17.94 -3.56 -6.49
C ARG A 58 -18.31 -3.87 -5.05
N ASP A 59 -19.07 -4.95 -4.90
CA ASP A 59 -19.39 -5.53 -3.60
C ASP A 59 -18.58 -6.82 -3.40
N PHE A 60 -17.88 -6.90 -2.27
CA PHE A 60 -17.13 -8.05 -1.80
C PHE A 60 -17.68 -8.60 -0.46
N SER A 61 -18.85 -8.14 -0.02
CA SER A 61 -19.45 -8.59 1.23
C SER A 61 -19.66 -10.11 1.30
N TYR A 62 -19.77 -10.78 0.15
CA TYR A 62 -20.04 -12.21 0.03
C TYR A 62 -18.80 -13.11 -0.12
N ILE A 63 -17.58 -12.56 -0.32
CA ILE A 63 -16.41 -13.40 -0.64
C ILE A 63 -15.73 -14.02 0.59
N ALA A 64 -15.83 -13.36 1.75
CA ALA A 64 -15.23 -13.82 3.00
C ALA A 64 -16.31 -14.14 4.04
N PRO A 65 -16.20 -15.25 4.78
CA PRO A 65 -17.16 -15.59 5.83
C PRO A 65 -17.00 -14.70 7.07
N ASP A 66 -15.82 -14.10 7.27
CA ASP A 66 -15.51 -13.32 8.46
C ASP A 66 -15.32 -11.82 8.16
N ILE A 67 -15.49 -10.99 9.19
CA ILE A 67 -15.32 -9.53 9.17
C ILE A 67 -14.73 -9.07 10.52
N PRO A 68 -13.89 -8.02 10.57
CA PRO A 68 -13.37 -7.52 11.83
C PRO A 68 -14.46 -6.79 12.63
N GLU A 69 -14.57 -7.12 13.92
CA GLU A 69 -15.39 -6.46 14.92
C GLU A 69 -14.56 -5.50 15.78
N PHE A 70 -15.10 -4.32 16.05
CA PHE A 70 -14.43 -3.28 16.83
C PHE A 70 -14.85 -3.29 18.31
N ASN A 71 -13.86 -3.33 19.19
CA ASN A 71 -14.01 -3.11 20.63
C ASN A 71 -13.44 -1.74 21.01
N SER A 72 -14.33 -0.78 21.21
CA SER A 72 -13.99 0.62 21.54
C SER A 72 -13.26 0.80 22.87
N ILE A 73 -13.48 -0.10 23.85
CA ILE A 73 -12.88 -0.02 25.19
C ILE A 73 -11.35 -0.14 25.11
N ASN A 74 -10.87 -1.00 24.21
CA ASN A 74 -9.46 -1.33 24.08
C ASN A 74 -8.72 -0.41 23.10
N CYS A 75 -9.45 0.39 22.32
CA CYS A 75 -8.87 1.19 21.26
C CYS A 75 -8.04 2.37 21.79
N VAL A 76 -6.80 2.48 21.32
CA VAL A 76 -5.89 3.59 21.65
C VAL A 76 -5.80 4.65 20.55
N ALA A 77 -6.55 4.49 19.45
CA ALA A 77 -6.50 5.31 18.25
C ALA A 77 -5.10 5.48 17.63
N CYS A 78 -4.40 4.36 17.43
CA CYS A 78 -3.08 4.33 16.77
C CYS A 78 -3.16 4.43 15.23
N MET A 79 -4.33 4.20 14.63
CA MET A 79 -4.56 4.19 13.17
C MET A 79 -3.80 3.11 12.38
N GLU A 80 -3.14 2.16 13.05
CA GLU A 80 -2.38 1.09 12.37
C GLU A 80 -3.31 0.16 11.57
N CYS A 81 -4.45 -0.23 12.14
CA CYS A 81 -5.47 -1.03 11.46
C CYS A 81 -5.99 -0.37 10.16
N VAL A 82 -6.22 0.95 10.22
CA VAL A 82 -6.61 1.77 9.06
C VAL A 82 -5.47 1.88 8.06
N THR A 83 -4.22 1.93 8.50
CA THR A 83 -3.02 2.09 7.65
C THR A 83 -2.62 0.79 6.95
N GLN A 84 -2.77 -0.37 7.60
CA GLN A 84 -2.37 -1.65 7.03
C GLN A 84 -3.44 -2.29 6.13
N CYS A 85 -4.70 -1.86 6.25
CA CYS A 85 -5.75 -2.36 5.37
C CYS A 85 -5.45 -2.06 3.88
N PRO A 86 -5.38 -3.09 3.00
CA PRO A 86 -5.15 -2.86 1.58
C PRO A 86 -6.40 -2.24 0.92
N ASP A 87 -7.60 -2.71 1.24
CA ASP A 87 -8.80 -2.38 0.48
C ASP A 87 -9.55 -1.13 0.94
N THR A 88 -8.99 -0.30 1.83
CA THR A 88 -9.69 0.86 2.41
C THR A 88 -11.02 0.48 3.07
N ALA A 89 -11.11 -0.76 3.56
CA ALA A 89 -12.32 -1.33 4.11
C ALA A 89 -12.55 -1.00 5.59
N ILE A 90 -11.59 -0.35 6.24
CA ILE A 90 -11.64 0.04 7.64
C ILE A 90 -11.14 1.48 7.76
N LEU A 91 -11.97 2.36 8.30
CA LEU A 91 -11.73 3.80 8.39
C LEU A 91 -11.92 4.28 9.82
N GLY A 92 -11.15 5.31 10.19
CA GLY A 92 -11.24 5.95 11.50
C GLY A 92 -11.84 7.35 11.40
N LYS A 93 -12.47 7.81 12.49
CA LYS A 93 -12.93 9.20 12.61
C LYS A 93 -12.74 9.71 14.03
N ALA A 94 -12.34 10.97 14.16
CA ALA A 94 -12.34 11.69 15.43
C ALA A 94 -13.36 12.84 15.35
N ILE A 95 -14.43 12.77 16.13
CA ILE A 95 -15.54 13.74 16.04
C ILE A 95 -15.78 14.39 17.40
N PRO A 96 -15.92 15.73 17.48
CA PRO A 96 -16.29 16.43 18.70
C PRO A 96 -17.58 15.89 19.31
N GLU A 97 -17.65 15.78 20.63
CA GLU A 97 -18.81 15.20 21.31
C GLU A 97 -20.12 15.89 20.93
N SER A 98 -20.13 17.23 20.82
CA SER A 98 -21.35 17.96 20.47
C SER A 98 -21.86 17.68 19.05
N GLN A 99 -20.96 17.40 18.11
CA GLN A 99 -21.31 16.99 16.75
C GLN A 99 -21.79 15.54 16.72
N LEU A 100 -21.10 14.67 17.45
CA LEU A 100 -21.47 13.26 17.53
C LEU A 100 -22.87 13.07 18.12
N ASP A 101 -23.16 13.73 19.24
CA ASP A 101 -24.47 13.63 19.90
C ASP A 101 -25.61 14.08 18.99
N LYS A 102 -25.42 15.18 18.25
CA LYS A 102 -26.39 15.67 17.27
C LYS A 102 -26.64 14.67 16.15
N THR A 103 -25.60 13.99 15.66
CA THR A 103 -25.73 13.01 14.57
C THR A 103 -26.39 11.73 15.08
N ILE A 104 -26.02 11.23 16.27
CA ILE A 104 -26.67 10.06 16.90
C ILE A 104 -28.15 10.34 17.18
N GLN A 105 -28.52 11.56 17.54
CA GLN A 105 -29.92 11.93 17.77
C GLN A 105 -30.80 11.78 16.52
N LYS A 106 -30.23 11.94 15.31
CA LYS A 106 -30.94 11.75 14.04
C LYS A 106 -31.24 10.28 13.73
N LEU A 107 -30.51 9.34 14.34
CA LEU A 107 -30.77 7.91 14.17
C LEU A 107 -32.09 7.52 14.82
N GLU A 108 -32.89 6.73 14.10
CA GLU A 108 -34.10 6.10 14.60
C GLU A 108 -33.80 5.29 15.87
N SER A 109 -34.70 5.32 16.84
CA SER A 109 -34.57 4.51 18.06
C SER A 109 -34.60 3.03 17.72
N GLY A 110 -33.64 2.26 18.25
CA GLY A 110 -33.56 0.83 18.03
C GLY A 110 -32.17 0.27 18.34
N GLU A 111 -31.99 -1.01 18.06
CA GLU A 111 -30.75 -1.73 18.33
C GLU A 111 -29.54 -1.10 17.64
N ILE A 112 -29.70 -0.62 16.39
CA ILE A 112 -28.62 0.03 15.64
C ILE A 112 -28.11 1.31 16.31
N LYS A 113 -29.00 2.12 16.90
CA LYS A 113 -28.61 3.35 17.61
C LYS A 113 -27.81 3.00 18.86
N GLY A 114 -28.25 1.98 19.60
CA GLY A 114 -27.51 1.47 20.76
C GLY A 114 -26.13 0.92 20.36
N TRP A 115 -26.08 0.12 19.29
CA TRP A 115 -24.84 -0.44 18.77
C TRP A 115 -23.86 0.65 18.34
N ILE A 116 -24.28 1.61 17.50
CA ILE A 116 -23.45 2.74 17.04
C ILE A 116 -22.97 3.60 18.22
N SER A 117 -23.82 3.82 19.23
CA SER A 117 -23.43 4.60 20.42
C SER A 117 -22.28 3.95 21.20
N ASN A 118 -22.12 2.63 21.10
CA ASN A 118 -21.04 1.89 21.75
C ASN A 118 -19.75 1.79 20.91
N GLN A 119 -19.75 2.27 19.66
CA GLN A 119 -18.59 2.20 18.74
C GLN A 119 -17.57 3.35 18.94
N TRP A 120 -17.52 3.96 20.12
CA TRP A 120 -16.75 5.19 20.36
C TRP A 120 -15.83 5.07 21.56
N ALA A 121 -14.55 5.39 21.34
CA ALA A 121 -13.47 5.31 22.31
C ALA A 121 -13.07 6.69 22.85
N ASP A 122 -12.99 6.80 24.19
CA ASP A 122 -12.51 7.99 24.89
C ASP A 122 -10.98 7.94 25.04
N THR A 123 -10.28 8.16 23.93
CA THR A 123 -8.83 7.96 23.89
C THR A 123 -8.04 9.08 24.59
N LYS A 124 -6.82 8.76 25.01
CA LYS A 124 -5.89 9.76 25.56
C LYS A 124 -5.66 10.93 24.59
N LYS A 125 -5.59 10.62 23.30
CA LYS A 125 -5.23 11.54 22.23
C LYS A 125 -6.35 12.51 21.87
N PHE A 126 -7.56 12.01 21.64
CA PHE A 126 -8.67 12.82 21.12
C PHE A 126 -9.63 13.31 22.20
N HIS A 127 -9.71 12.61 23.33
CA HIS A 127 -10.63 12.99 24.42
C HIS A 127 -9.85 13.62 25.59
N GLN A 128 -8.98 12.85 26.24
CA GLN A 128 -8.40 13.26 27.53
C GLN A 128 -7.43 14.44 27.42
N THR A 129 -6.64 14.51 26.34
CA THR A 129 -5.66 15.60 26.14
C THR A 129 -6.35 16.92 25.79
N PRO A 130 -7.29 16.99 24.82
CA PRO A 130 -8.08 18.20 24.57
C PRO A 130 -8.87 18.69 25.80
N ALA A 131 -9.51 17.78 26.55
CA ALA A 131 -10.22 18.13 27.79
C ALA A 131 -9.31 18.85 28.80
N LYS A 132 -8.09 18.32 29.02
CA LYS A 132 -7.09 18.95 29.91
C LYS A 132 -6.58 20.30 29.41
N GLN A 133 -6.68 20.56 28.11
CA GLN A 133 -6.31 21.83 27.48
C GLN A 133 -7.47 22.83 27.42
N GLY A 134 -8.65 22.48 27.97
CA GLY A 134 -9.86 23.30 27.87
C GLY A 134 -10.43 23.39 26.46
N LYS A 135 -10.06 22.45 25.57
CA LYS A 135 -10.64 22.27 24.24
C LYS A 135 -11.78 21.25 24.31
N GLU A 136 -12.67 21.30 23.32
CA GLU A 136 -13.72 20.29 23.20
C GLU A 136 -13.10 18.88 23.04
N PRO A 137 -13.53 17.89 23.82
CA PRO A 137 -13.13 16.50 23.60
C PRO A 137 -13.76 15.94 22.32
N ALA A 138 -13.02 15.06 21.64
CA ALA A 138 -13.53 14.28 20.53
C ALA A 138 -13.51 12.78 20.86
N LYS A 139 -14.51 12.04 20.36
CA LYS A 139 -14.54 10.59 20.42
C LYS A 139 -13.97 9.99 19.15
N PHE A 140 -13.33 8.84 19.29
CA PHE A 140 -12.74 8.11 18.18
C PHE A 140 -13.51 6.84 17.85
N GLY A 141 -13.83 6.63 16.58
CA GLY A 141 -14.53 5.42 16.11
C GLY A 141 -13.79 4.77 14.95
N ILE A 142 -13.97 3.45 14.83
CA ILE A 142 -13.54 2.65 13.69
C ILE A 142 -14.78 2.07 13.01
N PHE A 143 -14.84 2.20 11.68
CA PHE A 143 -15.97 1.78 10.87
C PHE A 143 -15.47 0.91 9.73
N ILE A 144 -16.16 -0.21 9.50
CA ILE A 144 -15.78 -1.21 8.52
C ILE A 144 -16.80 -1.13 7.37
N ASP A 145 -16.32 -0.91 6.14
CA ASP A 145 -17.13 -1.04 4.93
C ASP A 145 -17.29 -2.53 4.59
N PRO A 146 -18.49 -3.11 4.79
CA PRO A 146 -18.69 -4.53 4.53
C PRO A 146 -18.57 -4.88 3.06
N THR A 147 -18.73 -3.91 2.15
CA THR A 147 -18.67 -4.12 0.70
C THR A 147 -17.24 -4.14 0.16
N LYS A 148 -16.27 -3.64 0.94
CA LYS A 148 -14.85 -3.63 0.56
C LYS A 148 -14.02 -4.61 1.36
N CYS A 149 -14.48 -4.99 2.56
CA CYS A 149 -13.75 -5.91 3.42
C CYS A 149 -13.70 -7.32 2.82
N LYS A 150 -12.48 -7.78 2.52
CA LYS A 150 -12.22 -9.14 2.04
C LYS A 150 -11.86 -10.13 3.13
N GLY A 151 -11.95 -9.76 4.41
CA GLY A 151 -11.71 -10.68 5.53
C GLY A 151 -10.26 -11.12 5.75
N CYS A 152 -9.26 -10.39 5.21
CA CYS A 152 -7.84 -10.76 5.31
C CYS A 152 -7.22 -10.65 6.71
N ALA A 153 -7.91 -10.07 7.69
CA ALA A 153 -7.42 -9.88 9.06
C ALA A 153 -6.11 -9.08 9.28
N GLU A 154 -5.49 -8.49 8.25
CA GLU A 154 -4.33 -7.56 8.41
C GLU A 154 -4.59 -6.46 9.45
N CYS A 155 -5.81 -5.93 9.50
CA CYS A 155 -6.19 -4.91 10.48
C CYS A 155 -6.22 -5.43 11.93
N VAL A 156 -6.50 -6.73 12.12
CA VAL A 156 -6.48 -7.42 13.41
C VAL A 156 -5.04 -7.69 13.82
N ASP A 157 -4.20 -8.21 12.92
CA ASP A 157 -2.76 -8.38 13.17
C ASP A 157 -2.09 -7.04 13.53
N ALA A 158 -2.39 -5.99 12.77
CA ALA A 158 -1.94 -4.62 13.05
C ALA A 158 -2.47 -4.05 14.38
N CYS A 159 -3.60 -4.55 14.90
CA CYS A 159 -4.09 -4.14 16.22
C CYS A 159 -3.23 -4.75 17.34
N GLY A 160 -2.71 -5.96 17.11
CA GLY A 160 -1.79 -6.66 18.01
C GLY A 160 -2.31 -6.74 19.45
N ASP A 161 -1.42 -6.48 20.40
CA ASP A 161 -1.67 -6.57 21.85
C ASP A 161 -2.72 -5.57 22.38
N HIS A 162 -3.25 -4.68 21.54
CA HIS A 162 -4.38 -3.83 21.94
C HIS A 162 -5.68 -4.62 22.03
N GLU A 163 -5.86 -5.69 21.23
CA GLU A 163 -7.10 -6.49 21.21
C GLU A 163 -8.37 -5.64 21.03
N ALA A 164 -8.28 -4.55 20.25
CA ALA A 164 -9.42 -3.70 19.91
C ALA A 164 -10.13 -4.16 18.62
N LEU A 165 -9.57 -5.13 17.92
CA LEU A 165 -10.17 -5.77 16.74
C LEU A 165 -10.06 -7.29 16.88
N SER A 166 -11.10 -8.00 16.44
CA SER A 166 -11.12 -9.46 16.32
C SER A 166 -11.95 -9.87 15.10
N MET A 167 -11.65 -11.01 14.49
CA MET A 167 -12.49 -11.52 13.40
C MET A 167 -13.74 -12.20 13.97
N ILE A 168 -14.91 -11.87 13.43
CA ILE A 168 -16.17 -12.56 13.70
C ILE A 168 -16.74 -13.16 12.43
N THR A 169 -17.43 -14.28 12.56
CA THR A 169 -18.17 -14.88 11.46
C THR A 169 -19.47 -14.13 11.20
N LYS A 170 -19.68 -13.78 9.93
CA LYS A 170 -20.87 -13.07 9.45
C LYS A 170 -22.11 -13.93 9.70
N LYS A 171 -23.14 -13.30 10.26
CA LYS A 171 -24.51 -13.81 10.41
C LYS A 171 -25.45 -12.97 9.54
N ASP A 172 -26.70 -13.37 9.43
CA ASP A 172 -27.71 -12.73 8.57
C ASP A 172 -27.87 -11.22 8.83
N ASP A 173 -27.67 -10.77 10.07
CA ASP A 173 -27.78 -9.38 10.50
C ASP A 173 -26.45 -8.59 10.45
N THR A 174 -25.33 -9.25 10.18
CA THR A 174 -24.00 -8.62 10.23
C THR A 174 -23.82 -7.60 9.12
N ILE A 175 -24.01 -7.99 7.85
CA ILE A 175 -23.83 -7.06 6.71
C ILE A 175 -24.80 -5.86 6.79
N PRO A 176 -26.11 -6.04 7.05
CA PRO A 176 -27.01 -4.90 7.22
C PRO A 176 -26.61 -3.95 8.35
N THR A 177 -26.10 -4.46 9.47
CA THR A 177 -25.65 -3.64 10.61
C THR A 177 -24.42 -2.82 10.23
N TYR A 178 -23.42 -3.45 9.62
CA TYR A 178 -22.19 -2.79 9.20
C TYR A 178 -22.45 -1.77 8.08
N GLN A 179 -23.37 -2.04 7.15
CA GLN A 179 -23.76 -1.08 6.12
C GLN A 179 -24.36 0.19 6.75
N LYS A 180 -25.31 0.03 7.68
CA LYS A 180 -25.90 1.18 8.41
C LYS A 180 -24.86 1.96 9.21
N ALA A 181 -23.90 1.27 9.82
CA ALA A 181 -22.80 1.89 10.54
C ALA A 181 -21.89 2.70 9.61
N PHE A 182 -21.61 2.17 8.41
CA PHE A 182 -20.79 2.85 7.41
C PHE A 182 -21.53 4.03 6.75
N ASP A 183 -22.84 3.90 6.53
CA ASP A 183 -23.69 5.02 6.09
C ASP A 183 -23.67 6.15 7.14
N PHE A 184 -23.78 5.81 8.43
CA PHE A 184 -23.61 6.77 9.52
C PHE A 184 -22.20 7.38 9.54
N PHE A 185 -21.15 6.60 9.28
CA PHE A 185 -19.79 7.13 9.13
C PHE A 185 -19.70 8.21 8.05
N ASN A 186 -20.35 8.01 6.91
CA ASN A 186 -20.39 9.00 5.83
C ASN A 186 -21.14 10.28 6.25
N ASP A 187 -22.25 10.15 6.97
CA ASP A 187 -23.08 11.27 7.44
C ASP A 187 -22.41 12.13 8.53
N LEU A 188 -21.39 11.62 9.22
CA LEU A 188 -20.68 12.37 10.27
C LEU A 188 -19.95 13.62 9.75
N GLY A 189 -19.62 13.69 8.46
CA GLY A 189 -18.74 14.73 7.92
C GLY A 189 -17.27 14.55 8.33
N GLU A 190 -16.38 15.44 7.91
CA GLU A 190 -14.92 15.30 8.11
C GLU A 190 -14.48 15.33 9.57
N THR A 191 -13.34 14.67 9.87
CA THR A 191 -12.61 14.90 11.12
C THR A 191 -12.09 16.34 11.10
N PRO A 192 -12.42 17.19 12.10
CA PRO A 192 -11.93 18.57 12.11
C PRO A 192 -10.41 18.64 12.20
N SER A 193 -9.80 19.58 11.45
CA SER A 193 -8.35 19.68 11.29
C SER A 193 -7.58 19.84 12.61
N GLU A 194 -8.17 20.43 13.64
CA GLU A 194 -7.57 20.60 14.96
C GLU A 194 -7.33 19.27 15.71
N TYR A 195 -7.97 18.18 15.27
CA TYR A 195 -7.73 16.83 15.75
C TYR A 195 -6.76 16.05 14.86
N ILE A 196 -6.25 16.62 13.77
CA ILE A 196 -5.28 15.96 12.89
C ILE A 196 -3.88 16.51 13.21
N ASN A 197 -3.00 15.66 13.76
CA ASN A 197 -1.65 16.08 14.11
C ASN A 197 -0.65 15.64 13.05
N GLU A 198 -0.18 16.59 12.23
CA GLU A 198 0.78 16.34 11.15
C GLU A 198 2.13 15.75 11.62
N ARG A 199 2.48 15.89 12.91
CA ARG A 199 3.69 15.25 13.47
C ARG A 199 3.52 13.76 13.69
N VAL A 200 2.28 13.28 13.77
CA VAL A 200 1.90 11.88 13.86
C VAL A 200 1.39 11.47 12.49
N LEU A 201 2.30 11.01 11.63
CA LEU A 201 2.03 10.85 10.19
C LEU A 201 0.78 10.01 9.89
N VAL A 202 0.50 8.97 10.69
CA VAL A 202 -0.69 8.13 10.52
C VAL A 202 -2.02 8.89 10.67
N ASP A 203 -2.02 10.08 11.27
CA ASP A 203 -3.22 10.91 11.43
C ASP A 203 -3.72 11.46 10.11
N MET A 204 -2.87 11.51 9.07
CA MET A 204 -3.30 11.87 7.73
C MET A 204 -4.48 11.01 7.26
N MET A 205 -4.56 9.77 7.71
CA MET A 205 -5.64 8.83 7.36
C MET A 205 -7.01 9.24 7.92
N LEU A 206 -7.10 10.28 8.76
CA LEU A 206 -8.35 10.89 9.23
C LEU A 206 -8.88 11.96 8.27
N ALA A 207 -8.05 12.46 7.35
CA ALA A 207 -8.42 13.44 6.35
C ALA A 207 -8.90 12.74 5.06
N SER A 208 -10.02 13.19 4.50
CA SER A 208 -10.52 12.65 3.23
C SER A 208 -9.58 12.87 2.05
N ASP A 209 -8.75 13.93 2.07
CA ASP A 209 -7.72 14.18 1.06
C ASP A 209 -6.67 13.05 0.96
N SER A 210 -6.55 12.21 2.00
CA SER A 210 -5.70 11.02 2.02
C SER A 210 -6.39 9.77 1.43
N LEU A 211 -7.71 9.78 1.30
CA LEU A 211 -8.51 8.62 0.88
C LEU A 211 -8.68 8.57 -0.66
N LEU A 212 -7.55 8.52 -1.38
CA LEU A 212 -7.52 8.55 -2.86
C LEU A 212 -7.62 7.17 -3.53
N TYR A 213 -7.90 6.14 -2.74
CA TYR A 213 -8.11 4.76 -3.18
C TYR A 213 -9.41 4.24 -2.56
N VAL A 214 -10.40 3.87 -3.38
CA VAL A 214 -11.76 3.58 -2.90
C VAL A 214 -11.99 2.13 -2.46
N GLY A 215 -10.95 1.29 -2.54
CA GLY A 215 -11.11 -0.14 -2.39
C GLY A 215 -11.75 -0.78 -3.61
N GLY A 216 -12.31 -2.00 -3.45
CA GLY A 216 -13.00 -2.69 -4.53
C GLY A 216 -12.06 -3.22 -5.63
N ALA A 217 -10.76 -3.10 -5.47
CA ALA A 217 -9.78 -3.60 -6.42
C ALA A 217 -9.79 -5.13 -6.48
N GLY A 218 -9.43 -5.68 -7.64
CA GLY A 218 -9.36 -7.13 -7.87
C GLY A 218 -8.15 -7.83 -7.23
N SER A 219 -7.52 -7.25 -6.22
CA SER A 219 -6.34 -7.80 -5.54
C SER A 219 -6.69 -8.96 -4.60
N CYS A 220 -5.70 -9.78 -4.29
CA CYS A 220 -5.80 -10.82 -3.26
C CYS A 220 -6.11 -10.24 -1.88
N MET A 221 -6.66 -11.07 -0.99
CA MET A 221 -6.80 -10.78 0.44
C MET A 221 -5.40 -10.47 1.03
N GLY A 222 -5.27 -9.37 1.75
CA GLY A 222 -4.00 -8.98 2.40
C GLY A 222 -2.92 -8.44 1.47
N CYS A 223 -3.24 -8.13 0.21
CA CYS A 223 -2.21 -7.79 -0.79
C CYS A 223 -1.28 -6.65 -0.35
N GLY A 224 0.01 -6.96 -0.17
CA GLY A 224 1.01 -5.99 0.29
C GLY A 224 1.28 -4.86 -0.71
N GLU A 225 1.10 -5.11 -2.01
CA GLU A 225 1.22 -4.06 -3.04
C GLU A 225 0.19 -2.95 -2.82
N VAL A 226 -1.07 -3.34 -2.55
CA VAL A 226 -2.16 -2.39 -2.40
C VAL A 226 -1.98 -1.56 -1.13
N THR A 227 -1.54 -2.17 -0.02
CA THR A 227 -1.22 -1.42 1.21
C THR A 227 -0.16 -0.35 0.93
N ALA A 228 0.95 -0.70 0.27
CA ALA A 228 1.99 0.26 -0.08
C ALA A 228 1.47 1.37 -1.01
N LEU A 229 0.72 1.01 -2.06
CA LEU A 229 0.21 1.97 -3.04
C LEU A 229 -0.79 2.96 -2.41
N ARG A 230 -1.66 2.47 -1.54
CA ARG A 230 -2.61 3.28 -0.80
C ARG A 230 -1.92 4.22 0.19
N MET A 231 -0.90 3.74 0.91
CA MET A 231 -0.10 4.58 1.79
C MET A 231 0.63 5.68 1.01
N MET A 232 1.17 5.38 -0.18
CA MET A 232 1.82 6.38 -1.05
C MET A 232 0.82 7.45 -1.49
N LEU A 233 -0.38 7.03 -1.92
CA LEU A 233 -1.46 7.94 -2.31
C LEU A 233 -1.94 8.79 -1.14
N ALA A 234 -2.07 8.23 0.05
CA ALA A 234 -2.44 8.97 1.25
C ALA A 234 -1.44 10.07 1.56
N ALA A 235 -0.14 9.75 1.62
CA ALA A 235 0.90 10.73 1.93
C ALA A 235 1.04 11.82 0.85
N THR A 236 0.85 11.46 -0.42
CA THR A 236 0.90 12.44 -1.52
C THR A 236 -0.36 13.30 -1.55
N GLY A 237 -1.54 12.69 -1.40
CA GLY A 237 -2.85 13.33 -1.40
C GLY A 237 -3.01 14.33 -0.26
N PHE A 238 -2.60 13.93 0.94
CA PHE A 238 -2.67 14.77 2.14
C PHE A 238 -1.95 16.11 1.98
N VAL A 239 -0.82 16.13 1.26
CA VAL A 239 0.02 17.33 1.10
C VAL A 239 -0.34 18.12 -0.15
N TYR A 240 -0.60 17.44 -1.27
CA TYR A 240 -0.68 18.07 -2.60
C TYR A 240 -2.10 18.12 -3.18
N GLY A 241 -3.04 17.38 -2.61
CA GLY A 241 -4.38 17.19 -3.14
C GLY A 241 -4.42 16.31 -4.40
N LYS A 242 -5.57 15.69 -4.66
CA LYS A 242 -5.76 14.75 -5.79
C LYS A 242 -5.50 15.36 -7.17
N GLU A 243 -5.78 16.65 -7.35
CA GLU A 243 -5.63 17.38 -8.62
C GLU A 243 -4.15 17.60 -9.02
N SER A 244 -3.23 17.30 -8.11
CA SER A 244 -1.78 17.47 -8.29
C SER A 244 -1.07 16.14 -8.47
N ILE A 245 -1.79 15.03 -8.68
CA ILE A 245 -1.22 13.68 -8.75
C ILE A 245 -1.58 13.04 -10.08
N GLY A 246 -0.64 12.32 -10.68
CA GLY A 246 -0.93 11.39 -11.77
C GLY A 246 -0.07 10.14 -11.68
N LEU A 247 -0.62 9.03 -12.17
CA LEU A 247 -0.02 7.71 -12.10
C LEU A 247 0.22 7.15 -13.51
N ALA A 248 1.42 6.65 -13.76
CA ALA A 248 1.76 5.83 -14.92
C ALA A 248 2.19 4.45 -14.44
N ALA A 249 1.55 3.39 -14.93
CA ALA A 249 1.76 2.03 -14.44
C ALA A 249 2.37 1.12 -15.50
N ALA A 250 3.34 0.29 -15.11
CA ALA A 250 3.76 -0.86 -15.90
C ALA A 250 2.80 -2.03 -15.66
N THR A 251 2.56 -2.81 -16.72
CA THR A 251 1.75 -4.03 -16.67
C THR A 251 2.26 -4.98 -15.58
N GLY A 252 1.34 -5.49 -14.76
CA GLY A 252 1.63 -6.37 -13.62
C GLY A 252 0.41 -6.56 -12.73
N CYS A 253 0.59 -7.03 -11.49
CA CYS A 253 -0.53 -7.13 -10.54
C CYS A 253 -1.25 -5.79 -10.38
N ASN A 254 -0.47 -4.70 -10.24
CA ASN A 254 -1.01 -3.34 -10.12
C ASN A 254 -1.97 -2.90 -11.23
N THR A 255 -1.75 -3.31 -12.48
CA THR A 255 -2.69 -3.02 -13.56
C THR A 255 -3.86 -3.99 -13.56
N VAL A 256 -3.67 -5.25 -13.14
CA VAL A 256 -4.77 -6.22 -13.08
C VAL A 256 -5.78 -5.84 -12.00
N TYR A 257 -5.36 -5.57 -10.77
CA TYR A 257 -6.31 -5.12 -9.74
C TYR A 257 -6.71 -3.65 -9.89
N GLY A 258 -5.90 -2.84 -10.59
CA GLY A 258 -6.10 -1.40 -10.75
C GLY A 258 -6.87 -0.97 -12.00
N SER A 259 -6.97 -1.80 -13.04
CA SER A 259 -7.59 -1.41 -14.30
C SER A 259 -8.19 -2.57 -15.10
N THR A 260 -8.59 -3.68 -14.46
CA THR A 260 -9.43 -4.67 -15.16
C THR A 260 -10.80 -4.05 -15.40
N TYR A 261 -11.10 -3.80 -16.68
CA TYR A 261 -12.33 -3.14 -17.11
C TYR A 261 -13.57 -3.85 -16.54
N PRO A 262 -14.58 -3.13 -16.01
CA PRO A 262 -14.75 -1.67 -15.99
C PRO A 262 -14.27 -0.98 -14.70
N TYR A 263 -13.34 -1.58 -13.94
CA TYR A 263 -13.03 -1.16 -12.57
C TYR A 263 -11.68 -0.47 -12.43
N ASN A 264 -11.70 0.69 -11.75
CA ASN A 264 -10.52 1.43 -11.34
C ASN A 264 -10.66 1.93 -9.89
N PRO A 265 -9.71 1.65 -8.98
CA PRO A 265 -9.81 2.04 -7.58
C PRO A 265 -9.23 3.43 -7.26
N PHE A 266 -8.59 4.09 -8.23
CA PHE A 266 -7.88 5.35 -8.01
C PHE A 266 -8.81 6.55 -8.20
N LEU A 267 -8.68 7.56 -7.33
CA LEU A 267 -9.35 8.86 -7.47
C LEU A 267 -8.46 9.93 -8.13
N VAL A 268 -7.41 9.49 -8.83
CA VAL A 268 -6.45 10.34 -9.54
C VAL A 268 -6.27 9.84 -10.97
N PRO A 269 -5.87 10.71 -11.93
CA PRO A 269 -5.51 10.28 -13.27
C PRO A 269 -4.50 9.12 -13.26
N TRP A 270 -4.84 8.05 -13.96
CA TRP A 270 -4.05 6.83 -14.02
C TRP A 270 -3.99 6.34 -15.47
N THR A 271 -2.83 5.86 -15.90
CA THR A 271 -2.66 5.25 -17.22
C THR A 271 -1.72 4.06 -17.17
N ASN A 272 -1.89 3.13 -18.10
CA ASN A 272 -0.97 2.03 -18.36
C ASN A 272 -0.67 2.01 -19.86
N SER A 273 0.63 2.05 -20.19
CA SER A 273 1.11 1.84 -21.55
C SER A 273 1.40 0.35 -21.76
N LEU A 274 2.64 -0.10 -21.55
CA LEU A 274 3.06 -1.49 -21.67
C LEU A 274 3.89 -1.92 -20.45
N PHE A 275 4.37 -3.16 -20.46
CA PHE A 275 5.13 -3.73 -19.36
C PHE A 275 6.54 -3.11 -19.25
N GLU A 276 7.16 -2.84 -20.39
CA GLU A 276 8.57 -2.51 -20.53
C GLU A 276 8.88 -1.01 -20.57
N ASN A 277 7.87 -0.15 -20.76
CA ASN A 277 8.09 1.23 -21.19
C ASN A 277 7.52 2.31 -20.26
N VAL A 278 6.93 1.97 -19.11
CA VAL A 278 6.26 2.96 -18.24
C VAL A 278 7.16 4.15 -17.88
N SER A 279 8.45 3.93 -17.65
CA SER A 279 9.38 5.03 -17.35
C SER A 279 9.57 5.96 -18.55
N ALA A 280 9.58 5.44 -19.78
CA ALA A 280 9.64 6.26 -20.98
C ALA A 280 8.31 6.98 -21.25
N ASP A 281 7.18 6.33 -21.00
CA ASP A 281 5.84 6.92 -21.08
C ASP A 281 5.72 8.11 -20.10
N ALA A 282 6.13 7.92 -18.85
CA ALA A 282 6.16 8.96 -17.84
C ALA A 282 7.06 10.15 -18.20
N MET A 283 8.19 9.93 -18.87
CA MET A 283 9.01 11.03 -19.40
C MET A 283 8.24 11.86 -20.43
N GLY A 284 7.44 11.21 -21.28
CA GLY A 284 6.55 11.89 -22.23
C GLY A 284 5.47 12.72 -21.53
N ILE A 285 4.80 12.13 -20.54
CA ILE A 285 3.81 12.82 -19.70
C ILE A 285 4.45 14.02 -19.01
N ARG A 286 5.61 13.84 -18.38
CA ARG A 286 6.36 14.90 -17.69
C ARG A 286 6.75 16.03 -18.63
N ALA A 287 7.29 15.71 -19.80
CA ALA A 287 7.61 16.72 -20.81
C ALA A 287 6.37 17.53 -21.21
N ARG A 288 5.21 16.89 -21.37
CA ARG A 288 3.97 17.58 -21.67
C ARG A 288 3.47 18.44 -20.50
N TRP A 289 3.51 17.94 -19.28
CA TRP A 289 3.09 18.69 -18.09
C TRP A 289 3.95 19.94 -17.88
N ASN A 290 5.27 19.85 -18.09
CA ASN A 290 6.15 21.01 -18.02
C ASN A 290 5.80 22.06 -19.09
N GLN A 291 5.44 21.66 -20.32
CA GLN A 291 4.95 22.61 -21.33
C GLN A 291 3.66 23.33 -20.92
N MET A 292 2.88 22.74 -20.00
CA MET A 292 1.64 23.29 -19.47
C MET A 292 1.84 24.12 -18.20
N GLY A 293 3.08 24.22 -17.69
CA GLY A 293 3.38 24.88 -16.41
C GLY A 293 2.97 24.07 -15.18
N TRP A 294 2.98 22.74 -15.29
CA TRP A 294 2.61 21.80 -14.22
C TRP A 294 3.83 21.09 -13.62
N GLU A 295 4.95 21.81 -13.48
CA GLU A 295 6.19 21.31 -12.88
C GLU A 295 6.04 20.93 -11.40
N ASP A 296 5.04 21.48 -10.72
CA ASP A 296 4.75 21.24 -9.30
C ASP A 296 3.94 19.95 -9.05
N LYS A 297 3.18 19.49 -10.07
CA LYS A 297 2.36 18.27 -10.00
C LYS A 297 3.23 17.01 -9.89
N LYS A 298 2.81 16.09 -9.04
CA LYS A 298 3.49 14.82 -8.72
C LYS A 298 3.11 13.74 -9.71
N LEU A 299 4.09 13.31 -10.50
CA LEU A 299 3.96 12.17 -11.40
C LEU A 299 4.64 10.96 -10.78
N TRP A 300 3.87 9.89 -10.56
CA TRP A 300 4.35 8.63 -10.02
C TRP A 300 4.32 7.53 -11.08
N VAL A 301 5.44 6.85 -11.24
CA VAL A 301 5.60 5.62 -11.99
C VAL A 301 5.43 4.44 -11.04
N ILE A 302 4.54 3.51 -11.36
CA ILE A 302 4.26 2.32 -10.55
C ILE A 302 4.65 1.07 -11.34
N GLY A 303 5.29 0.10 -10.70
CA GLY A 303 5.49 -1.21 -11.30
C GLY A 303 6.07 -2.24 -10.35
N GLY A 304 5.83 -3.52 -10.67
CA GLY A 304 6.40 -4.63 -9.92
C GLY A 304 7.89 -4.83 -10.21
N ASP A 305 8.53 -5.74 -9.46
CA ASP A 305 9.95 -6.05 -9.65
C ASP A 305 10.25 -6.56 -11.08
N GLY A 306 9.36 -7.33 -11.71
CA GLY A 306 9.57 -7.75 -13.09
C GLY A 306 9.61 -6.63 -14.12
N ALA A 307 8.80 -5.58 -13.92
CA ALA A 307 8.84 -4.41 -14.80
C ALA A 307 10.11 -3.59 -14.55
N MET A 308 10.41 -3.33 -13.28
CA MET A 308 11.39 -2.30 -12.91
C MET A 308 12.82 -2.83 -12.80
N VAL A 309 12.97 -4.12 -12.49
CA VAL A 309 14.26 -4.75 -12.23
C VAL A 309 14.74 -5.55 -13.45
N ASP A 310 13.83 -6.01 -14.31
CA ASP A 310 14.13 -6.77 -15.53
C ASP A 310 13.81 -5.98 -16.81
N ILE A 311 12.63 -6.21 -17.41
CA ILE A 311 12.33 -5.83 -18.80
C ILE A 311 12.37 -4.31 -19.03
N GLY A 312 11.90 -3.53 -18.07
CA GLY A 312 11.86 -2.06 -18.11
C GLY A 312 13.08 -1.39 -17.46
N PHE A 313 14.04 -2.16 -16.93
CA PHE A 313 15.18 -1.58 -16.21
C PHE A 313 15.99 -0.59 -17.07
N GLN A 314 16.14 -0.86 -18.37
CA GLN A 314 16.81 0.08 -19.29
C GLN A 314 16.08 1.42 -19.40
N ALA A 315 14.74 1.40 -19.44
CA ALA A 315 13.92 2.60 -19.53
C ALA A 315 13.92 3.36 -18.20
N LEU A 316 13.85 2.63 -17.08
CA LEU A 316 14.03 3.19 -15.74
C LEU A 316 15.40 3.89 -15.63
N SER A 317 16.49 3.19 -15.95
CA SER A 317 17.84 3.75 -15.91
C SER A 317 17.97 5.01 -16.79
N ARG A 318 17.37 5.01 -17.99
CA ARG A 318 17.32 6.18 -18.87
C ARG A 318 16.56 7.35 -18.24
N MET A 319 15.42 7.08 -17.59
CA MET A 319 14.62 8.09 -16.90
C MET A 319 15.38 8.68 -15.71
N LEU A 320 16.05 7.86 -14.91
CA LEU A 320 16.89 8.32 -13.80
C LEU A 320 18.03 9.22 -14.30
N ALA A 321 18.65 8.90 -15.43
CA ALA A 321 19.67 9.74 -16.04
C ALA A 321 19.12 11.04 -16.70
N SER A 322 17.80 11.25 -16.75
CA SER A 322 17.19 12.42 -17.39
C SER A 322 17.13 13.66 -16.50
N GLY A 323 17.20 13.50 -15.17
CA GLY A 323 17.00 14.58 -14.21
C GLY A 323 15.54 15.08 -14.12
N MET A 324 14.58 14.43 -14.78
CA MET A 324 13.17 14.80 -14.69
C MET A 324 12.59 14.50 -13.30
N ASP A 325 11.80 15.44 -12.77
CA ASP A 325 11.02 15.29 -11.53
C ASP A 325 9.89 14.26 -11.75
N ILE A 326 10.24 12.99 -11.51
CA ILE A 326 9.40 11.80 -11.65
C ILE A 326 9.73 10.86 -10.50
N ASN A 327 8.70 10.48 -9.75
CA ASN A 327 8.83 9.54 -8.65
C ASN A 327 8.51 8.12 -9.12
N VAL A 328 9.24 7.13 -8.65
CA VAL A 328 9.02 5.71 -8.96
C VAL A 328 8.70 4.96 -7.69
N LEU A 329 7.62 4.18 -7.70
CA LEU A 329 7.28 3.20 -6.66
C LEU A 329 7.45 1.79 -7.25
N ILE A 330 8.46 1.08 -6.79
CA ILE A 330 8.67 -0.33 -7.12
C ILE A 330 7.97 -1.18 -6.07
N LEU A 331 7.00 -1.96 -6.50
CA LEU A 331 6.26 -2.94 -5.70
C LEU A 331 7.00 -4.27 -5.79
N ASP A 332 7.97 -4.45 -4.90
CA ASP A 332 8.91 -5.57 -4.98
C ASP A 332 8.27 -6.79 -4.32
N THR A 333 7.85 -7.74 -5.14
CA THR A 333 7.28 -9.03 -4.71
C THR A 333 8.27 -10.19 -4.86
N GLN A 334 9.46 -9.91 -5.41
CA GLN A 334 10.54 -10.88 -5.65
C GLN A 334 10.17 -12.02 -6.60
N VAL A 335 9.11 -11.86 -7.40
CA VAL A 335 8.63 -12.78 -8.43
C VAL A 335 7.77 -11.99 -9.43
N TYR A 336 7.44 -12.59 -10.56
CA TYR A 336 6.38 -12.06 -11.42
C TYR A 336 5.05 -12.59 -10.91
N SER A 337 4.48 -11.95 -9.89
CA SER A 337 3.24 -12.42 -9.24
C SER A 337 2.09 -12.62 -10.23
N ASN A 338 1.84 -11.66 -11.12
CA ASN A 338 0.69 -11.69 -12.02
C ASN A 338 0.68 -12.89 -12.96
N THR A 339 1.86 -13.29 -13.46
CA THR A 339 2.00 -14.40 -14.40
C THR A 339 2.16 -15.75 -13.68
N GLY A 340 1.97 -15.76 -12.36
CA GLY A 340 1.96 -16.94 -11.50
C GLY A 340 3.32 -17.33 -10.95
N GLY A 341 4.14 -16.36 -10.53
CA GLY A 341 5.31 -16.62 -9.71
C GLY A 341 6.57 -17.02 -10.46
N GLN A 342 6.84 -16.44 -11.63
CA GLN A 342 8.12 -16.63 -12.32
C GLN A 342 9.25 -15.93 -11.58
N THR A 343 10.44 -16.52 -11.68
CA THR A 343 11.69 -15.90 -11.23
C THR A 343 11.89 -14.54 -11.92
N SER A 344 12.19 -13.52 -11.11
CA SER A 344 12.73 -12.22 -11.52
C SER A 344 14.20 -12.11 -11.12
N THR A 345 14.92 -11.07 -11.58
CA THR A 345 16.26 -10.84 -10.99
C THR A 345 16.21 -10.32 -9.55
N ALA A 346 15.04 -9.89 -9.05
CA ALA A 346 14.82 -9.55 -7.63
C ALA A 346 14.59 -10.78 -6.74
N THR A 347 14.23 -11.93 -7.30
CA THR A 347 14.10 -13.21 -6.57
C THR A 347 15.36 -13.53 -5.74
N PHE A 348 15.19 -14.07 -4.54
CA PHE A 348 16.29 -14.42 -3.63
C PHE A 348 17.04 -15.69 -4.07
N THR A 349 18.31 -15.82 -3.71
CA THR A 349 19.06 -17.08 -3.84
C THR A 349 18.32 -18.20 -3.09
N GLY A 350 18.15 -19.37 -3.72
CA GLY A 350 17.44 -20.51 -3.13
C GLY A 350 15.92 -20.39 -3.11
N GLN A 351 15.34 -19.33 -3.67
CA GLN A 351 13.87 -19.21 -3.72
C GLN A 351 13.29 -20.20 -4.75
N ASP A 352 12.23 -20.92 -4.36
CA ASP A 352 11.42 -21.74 -5.25
C ASP A 352 10.46 -20.84 -6.04
N ALA A 353 10.61 -20.81 -7.36
CA ALA A 353 9.76 -20.03 -8.27
C ALA A 353 9.70 -20.71 -9.65
N LYS A 354 8.71 -20.38 -10.49
CA LYS A 354 8.67 -20.92 -11.86
C LYS A 354 9.91 -20.45 -12.62
N MET A 355 10.51 -21.37 -13.39
CA MET A 355 11.83 -21.25 -14.03
C MET A 355 13.05 -21.40 -13.11
N SER A 356 12.85 -21.47 -11.78
CA SER A 356 13.89 -21.79 -10.81
C SER A 356 13.32 -22.68 -9.70
N LEU A 357 12.85 -23.86 -10.10
CA LEU A 357 12.20 -24.79 -9.17
C LEU A 357 13.21 -25.47 -8.26
N VAL A 358 12.82 -25.71 -7.02
CA VAL A 358 13.59 -26.55 -6.08
C VAL A 358 13.27 -28.03 -6.33
N GLY A 359 14.30 -28.79 -6.71
CA GLY A 359 14.29 -30.22 -6.97
C GLY A 359 15.66 -30.86 -6.73
N LYS A 360 15.85 -32.10 -7.19
CA LYS A 360 17.08 -32.88 -6.88
C LYS A 360 18.36 -32.30 -7.50
N ALA A 361 18.24 -31.65 -8.67
CA ALA A 361 19.39 -31.14 -9.42
C ALA A 361 19.53 -29.62 -9.37
N ILE A 362 18.44 -28.90 -9.10
CA ILE A 362 18.37 -27.44 -9.07
C ILE A 362 17.76 -27.07 -7.72
N GLY A 363 18.43 -26.25 -6.93
CA GLY A 363 17.98 -25.87 -5.60
C GLY A 363 17.40 -24.46 -5.58
N GLY A 364 16.50 -24.14 -6.51
CA GLY A 364 15.94 -22.79 -6.63
C GLY A 364 16.82 -21.84 -7.44
N LYS A 365 16.57 -20.53 -7.33
CA LYS A 365 17.37 -19.50 -8.02
C LYS A 365 18.83 -19.51 -7.58
N THR A 366 19.75 -19.44 -8.54
CA THR A 366 21.18 -19.54 -8.26
C THR A 366 21.90 -18.20 -8.26
N GLU A 367 21.40 -17.25 -9.03
CA GLU A 367 21.91 -15.89 -9.13
C GLU A 367 21.57 -15.11 -7.87
N ARG A 368 22.46 -14.21 -7.48
CA ARG A 368 22.17 -13.23 -6.43
C ARG A 368 20.98 -12.37 -6.82
N ARG A 369 20.24 -11.89 -5.81
CA ARG A 369 19.28 -10.82 -6.00
C ARG A 369 19.97 -9.59 -6.59
N LYS A 370 19.35 -8.98 -7.60
CA LYS A 370 19.72 -7.66 -8.08
C LYS A 370 19.19 -6.60 -7.11
N GLU A 371 20.09 -5.97 -6.37
CA GLU A 371 19.75 -4.90 -5.41
C GLU A 371 19.42 -3.60 -6.15
N ILE A 372 18.18 -3.49 -6.64
CA ILE A 372 17.75 -2.38 -7.50
C ILE A 372 17.98 -1.00 -6.86
N ALA A 373 17.65 -0.86 -5.57
CA ALA A 373 17.85 0.39 -4.86
C ALA A 373 19.34 0.79 -4.81
N ASN A 374 20.25 -0.18 -4.63
CA ASN A 374 21.68 0.10 -4.66
C ASN A 374 22.15 0.58 -6.04
N LEU A 375 21.63 -0.01 -7.12
CA LEU A 375 21.94 0.43 -8.48
C LEU A 375 21.40 1.85 -8.74
N CYS A 376 20.19 2.16 -8.26
CA CYS A 376 19.62 3.49 -8.39
C CYS A 376 20.43 4.56 -7.64
N MET A 377 21.04 4.24 -6.48
CA MET A 377 21.92 5.17 -5.77
C MET A 377 23.17 5.56 -6.57
N MET A 378 23.56 4.74 -7.55
CA MET A 378 24.75 5.01 -8.39
C MET A 378 24.44 5.96 -9.56
N HIS A 379 23.17 6.23 -9.83
CA HIS A 379 22.81 7.30 -10.77
C HIS A 379 23.07 8.67 -10.11
N PRO A 380 23.55 9.67 -10.88
CA PRO A 380 23.76 11.02 -10.35
C PRO A 380 22.41 11.66 -9.99
N ASP A 381 22.37 12.36 -8.86
CA ASP A 381 21.23 13.18 -8.43
C ASP A 381 19.87 12.46 -8.43
N VAL A 382 19.86 11.20 -7.97
CA VAL A 382 18.63 10.42 -7.73
C VAL A 382 18.37 10.26 -6.24
N PHE A 383 17.18 10.62 -5.77
CA PHE A 383 16.72 10.26 -4.43
C PHE A 383 16.32 8.79 -4.41
N VAL A 384 16.79 8.01 -3.42
CA VAL A 384 16.44 6.59 -3.32
C VAL A 384 16.01 6.24 -1.91
N ALA A 385 14.92 5.51 -1.77
CA ALA A 385 14.58 4.86 -0.51
C ALA A 385 14.25 3.39 -0.73
N GLN A 386 14.61 2.55 0.24
CA GLN A 386 14.14 1.19 0.34
C GLN A 386 13.36 1.05 1.65
N THR A 387 12.11 0.60 1.59
CA THR A 387 11.19 0.66 2.74
C THR A 387 10.19 -0.50 2.75
N THR A 388 9.40 -0.60 3.82
CA THR A 388 8.28 -1.54 3.94
C THR A 388 7.07 -0.83 4.57
N SER A 389 5.84 -1.28 4.29
CA SER A 389 4.61 -0.70 4.88
C SER A 389 4.53 -0.86 6.40
N ALA A 390 5.17 -1.90 6.94
CA ALA A 390 5.29 -2.15 8.37
C ALA A 390 6.16 -1.11 9.09
N HIS A 391 7.12 -0.49 8.38
CA HIS A 391 7.90 0.63 8.90
C HIS A 391 7.21 1.96 8.57
N THR A 392 5.96 2.13 9.02
CA THR A 392 5.05 3.20 8.59
C THR A 392 5.67 4.60 8.61
N ASN A 393 6.37 4.98 9.68
CA ASN A 393 7.04 6.28 9.76
C ASN A 393 8.21 6.44 8.78
N HIS A 394 8.96 5.37 8.51
CA HIS A 394 10.02 5.38 7.51
C HIS A 394 9.42 5.48 6.11
N PHE A 395 8.34 4.71 5.84
CA PHE A 395 7.61 4.74 4.58
C PHE A 395 7.09 6.14 4.26
N TYR A 396 6.31 6.75 5.16
CA TYR A 396 5.75 8.08 4.90
C TYR A 396 6.82 9.15 4.74
N LYS A 397 7.90 9.12 5.53
CA LYS A 397 9.03 10.05 5.35
C LYS A 397 9.69 9.86 3.99
N ALA A 398 9.86 8.64 3.51
CA ALA A 398 10.42 8.37 2.19
C ALA A 398 9.52 8.92 1.07
N ILE A 399 8.20 8.71 1.13
CA ILE A 399 7.24 9.25 0.15
C ILE A 399 7.21 10.78 0.17
N MET A 400 7.14 11.39 1.35
CA MET A 400 7.13 12.86 1.48
C MET A 400 8.44 13.47 0.95
N ALA A 401 9.59 12.91 1.31
CA ALA A 401 10.88 13.36 0.81
C ALA A 401 11.01 13.20 -0.72
N ALA A 402 10.52 12.09 -1.29
CA ALA A 402 10.49 11.90 -2.74
C ALA A 402 9.61 12.94 -3.44
N ASN A 403 8.44 13.27 -2.87
CA ASN A 403 7.57 14.32 -3.41
C ASN A 403 8.20 15.72 -3.33
N GLU A 404 9.02 15.99 -2.32
CA GLU A 404 9.73 17.27 -2.14
C GLU A 404 10.95 17.40 -3.05
N TYR A 405 11.63 16.28 -3.34
CA TYR A 405 12.84 16.23 -4.15
C TYR A 405 12.58 16.72 -5.58
N LYS A 406 13.47 17.59 -6.08
CA LYS A 406 13.36 18.20 -7.42
C LYS A 406 14.18 17.45 -8.45
N GLY A 407 13.78 16.20 -8.69
CA GLY A 407 14.47 15.30 -9.59
C GLY A 407 13.90 13.89 -9.54
N PRO A 408 14.58 12.93 -10.19
CA PRO A 408 14.15 11.54 -10.19
C PRO A 408 14.24 10.93 -8.78
N SER A 409 13.19 10.24 -8.36
CA SER A 409 13.15 9.52 -7.08
C SER A 409 12.76 8.06 -7.29
N VAL A 410 13.36 7.14 -6.54
CA VAL A 410 13.01 5.71 -6.55
C VAL A 410 12.73 5.20 -5.15
N ILE A 411 11.55 4.64 -4.94
CA ILE A 411 11.11 4.05 -3.69
C ILE A 411 10.89 2.55 -3.95
N ASN A 412 11.81 1.72 -3.45
CA ASN A 412 11.69 0.27 -3.52
C ASN A 412 10.98 -0.26 -2.27
N VAL A 413 9.81 -0.88 -2.43
CA VAL A 413 8.99 -1.32 -1.30
C VAL A 413 8.89 -2.84 -1.29
N TYR A 414 9.25 -3.46 -0.16
CA TYR A 414 8.94 -4.87 0.05
C TYR A 414 7.43 -5.05 0.13
N THR A 415 6.89 -5.89 -0.73
CA THR A 415 5.47 -6.21 -0.77
C THR A 415 5.27 -7.72 -0.71
N THR A 416 4.54 -8.17 0.30
CA THR A 416 4.19 -9.57 0.48
C THR A 416 3.19 -10.00 -0.58
N CYS A 417 3.45 -11.15 -1.21
CA CYS A 417 2.54 -11.79 -2.15
C CYS A 417 2.10 -13.13 -1.58
N GLN A 418 0.87 -13.19 -1.05
CA GLN A 418 0.31 -14.37 -0.37
C GLN A 418 0.55 -15.68 -1.13
N PRO A 419 0.08 -15.83 -2.39
CA PRO A 419 0.21 -17.11 -3.10
C PRO A 419 1.67 -17.46 -3.42
N GLU A 420 2.49 -16.48 -3.81
CA GLU A 420 3.84 -16.76 -4.31
C GLU A 420 4.89 -16.81 -3.20
N HIS A 421 4.63 -16.21 -2.04
CA HIS A 421 5.46 -16.36 -0.84
C HIS A 421 5.04 -17.58 -0.03
N GLY A 422 3.81 -18.06 -0.22
CA GLY A 422 3.25 -19.18 0.51
C GLY A 422 3.00 -18.81 1.98
N VAL A 423 2.35 -17.67 2.19
CA VAL A 423 2.00 -17.13 3.52
C VAL A 423 0.49 -16.87 3.59
N ALA A 424 -0.06 -16.80 4.81
CA ALA A 424 -1.47 -16.53 5.04
C ALA A 424 -1.87 -15.08 4.69
N ASP A 425 -3.18 -14.85 4.57
CA ASP A 425 -3.75 -13.57 4.13
C ASP A 425 -3.51 -12.40 5.11
N ASP A 426 -3.17 -12.70 6.36
CA ASP A 426 -2.92 -11.76 7.46
C ASP A 426 -1.43 -11.52 7.76
N MET A 427 -0.55 -12.00 6.87
CA MET A 427 0.90 -12.01 7.10
C MET A 427 1.67 -10.89 6.37
N ALA A 428 1.00 -9.98 5.67
CA ALA A 428 1.67 -8.96 4.87
C ALA A 428 2.49 -7.99 5.73
N MET A 429 1.90 -7.40 6.77
CA MET A 429 2.64 -6.53 7.69
C MET A 429 3.76 -7.30 8.41
N HIS A 430 3.46 -8.50 8.92
CA HIS A 430 4.42 -9.33 9.63
C HIS A 430 5.65 -9.64 8.77
N GLN A 431 5.45 -10.13 7.55
CA GLN A 431 6.54 -10.48 6.64
C GLN A 431 7.32 -9.24 6.19
N ALA A 432 6.64 -8.13 5.93
CA ALA A 432 7.28 -6.87 5.60
C ALA A 432 8.17 -6.33 6.73
N LYS A 433 7.82 -6.58 7.99
CA LYS A 433 8.68 -6.25 9.13
C LYS A 433 9.85 -7.21 9.24
N LEU A 434 9.58 -8.51 9.20
CA LEU A 434 10.59 -9.56 9.32
C LEU A 434 11.63 -9.48 8.21
N ALA A 435 11.25 -9.15 6.98
CA ALA A 435 12.17 -8.96 5.87
C ALA A 435 13.22 -7.87 6.14
N ALA A 436 12.83 -6.75 6.77
CA ALA A 436 13.77 -5.69 7.13
C ALA A 436 14.64 -6.06 8.33
N ASP A 437 14.03 -6.61 9.38
CA ASP A 437 14.72 -6.98 10.62
C ASP A 437 15.76 -8.09 10.40
N SER A 438 15.49 -9.01 9.45
CA SER A 438 16.36 -10.13 9.05
C SER A 438 17.43 -9.80 8.01
N ARG A 439 17.49 -8.55 7.51
CA ARG A 439 18.33 -8.14 6.36
C ARG A 439 17.99 -8.82 5.04
N ALA A 440 16.86 -9.51 4.92
CA ALA A 440 16.35 -9.93 3.61
C ALA A 440 16.13 -8.70 2.70
N PHE A 441 15.58 -7.64 3.29
CA PHE A 441 15.26 -6.37 2.63
C PHE A 441 15.52 -5.17 3.57
N PRO A 442 16.79 -4.79 3.82
CA PRO A 442 17.12 -3.70 4.75
C PRO A 442 16.53 -2.36 4.28
N VAL A 443 16.06 -1.52 5.21
CA VAL A 443 15.45 -0.22 4.88
C VAL A 443 16.47 0.90 4.88
N PHE A 444 16.37 1.89 4.01
CA PHE A 444 17.26 3.05 4.04
C PHE A 444 16.68 4.23 3.24
N ILE A 445 17.25 5.41 3.45
CA ILE A 445 17.05 6.59 2.62
C ILE A 445 18.42 7.11 2.18
N TYR A 446 18.60 7.27 0.88
CA TYR A 446 19.69 7.97 0.23
C TYR A 446 19.16 9.29 -0.35
N ASP A 447 19.64 10.40 0.18
CA ASP A 447 19.30 11.75 -0.28
C ASP A 447 20.57 12.45 -0.81
N PRO A 448 20.68 12.64 -2.14
CA PRO A 448 21.87 13.23 -2.75
C PRO A 448 22.13 14.68 -2.31
N THR A 449 21.13 15.36 -1.74
CA THR A 449 21.25 16.76 -1.29
C THR A 449 21.95 16.93 0.06
N LYS A 450 22.14 15.84 0.83
CA LYS A 450 22.62 15.92 2.22
C LYS A 450 24.12 16.14 2.38
N GLY A 451 24.91 15.96 1.33
CA GLY A 451 26.36 16.13 1.41
C GLY A 451 27.08 15.70 0.14
N GLU A 452 28.40 15.60 0.20
CA GLU A 452 29.23 15.15 -0.92
C GLU A 452 29.57 13.66 -0.82
N ARG A 453 29.65 13.14 0.40
CA ARG A 453 30.05 11.75 0.67
C ARG A 453 28.83 10.84 0.77
N PHE A 454 28.99 9.58 0.36
CA PHE A 454 27.94 8.57 0.53
C PHE A 454 27.48 8.44 1.98
N SER A 455 28.39 8.54 2.95
CA SER A 455 28.08 8.46 4.39
C SER A 455 27.25 9.62 4.92
N GLU A 456 27.18 10.74 4.19
CA GLU A 456 26.32 11.89 4.52
C GLU A 456 24.95 11.77 3.85
N ARG A 457 24.88 11.03 2.74
CA ARG A 457 23.69 10.87 1.90
C ARG A 457 22.85 9.65 2.29
N LEU A 458 23.49 8.57 2.74
CA LEU A 458 22.84 7.30 3.06
C LEU A 458 22.58 7.15 4.57
N SER A 459 21.29 7.04 4.92
CA SER A 459 20.82 6.78 6.28
C SER A 459 20.23 5.38 6.38
N LEU A 460 20.81 4.56 7.28
CA LEU A 460 20.28 3.24 7.65
C LEU A 460 19.28 3.30 8.82
N GLN A 461 18.75 4.49 9.12
CA GLN A 461 17.76 4.67 10.19
C GLN A 461 16.47 3.93 9.82
N GLY A 462 15.93 3.17 10.77
CA GLY A 462 14.75 2.30 10.55
C GLY A 462 15.08 0.83 10.77
N ASN A 463 16.34 0.43 10.54
CA ASN A 463 16.82 -0.91 10.86
C ASN A 463 17.13 -1.08 12.35
N PRO A 464 16.76 -2.21 12.99
CA PRO A 464 17.26 -2.55 14.31
C PRO A 464 18.76 -2.85 14.26
N ALA A 465 19.51 -2.61 15.34
CA ALA A 465 20.93 -2.96 15.48
C ALA A 465 21.82 -2.61 14.26
N LYS A 466 21.71 -1.37 13.75
CA LYS A 466 22.33 -0.96 12.47
C LYS A 466 23.86 -1.10 12.38
N ASN A 467 24.56 -1.21 13.51
CA ASN A 467 26.01 -1.41 13.60
C ASN A 467 26.41 -2.87 13.87
N LYS A 468 25.48 -3.81 13.73
CA LYS A 468 25.68 -5.24 13.87
C LYS A 468 25.18 -5.96 12.62
N ASP A 469 25.67 -7.17 12.42
CA ASP A 469 25.19 -8.05 11.34
C ASP A 469 23.70 -8.37 11.55
N TRP A 470 23.34 -8.78 12.78
CA TRP A 470 21.98 -9.23 13.13
C TRP A 470 21.43 -8.46 14.33
N TYR A 471 20.10 -8.29 14.35
CA TYR A 471 19.40 -7.94 15.57
C TYR A 471 19.30 -9.17 16.48
N VAL A 472 19.52 -8.98 17.77
CA VAL A 472 19.37 -10.03 18.78
C VAL A 472 18.34 -9.55 19.79
N ASN A 473 17.28 -10.34 19.96
CA ASN A 473 16.24 -10.04 20.93
C ASN A 473 16.85 -10.09 22.34
N PRO A 474 16.83 -8.99 23.11
CA PRO A 474 17.47 -8.95 24.42
C PRO A 474 16.76 -9.83 25.47
N LYS A 475 15.50 -10.22 25.23
CA LYS A 475 14.73 -11.08 26.14
C LYS A 475 14.97 -12.57 25.86
N THR A 476 15.03 -12.97 24.59
CA THR A 476 15.16 -14.40 24.21
C THR A 476 16.60 -14.80 23.86
N GLY A 477 17.46 -13.84 23.52
CA GLY A 477 18.81 -14.10 23.02
C GLY A 477 18.87 -14.58 21.56
N GLU A 478 17.72 -14.69 20.89
CA GLU A 478 17.63 -15.18 19.52
C GLU A 478 17.96 -14.07 18.52
N ALA A 479 18.75 -14.42 17.51
CA ALA A 479 19.07 -13.53 16.40
C ALA A 479 17.95 -13.57 15.36
N THR A 480 17.60 -12.41 14.81
CA THR A 480 16.75 -12.31 13.62
C THR A 480 17.66 -12.18 12.39
N ASP A 481 17.72 -13.24 11.60
CA ASP A 481 18.57 -13.36 10.42
C ASP A 481 17.76 -13.85 9.20
N PHE A 482 18.41 -13.95 8.03
CA PHE A 482 17.74 -14.37 6.80
C PHE A 482 17.14 -15.78 6.91
N ILE A 483 17.79 -16.69 7.62
CA ILE A 483 17.25 -18.03 7.89
C ILE A 483 15.93 -17.94 8.66
N SER A 484 15.85 -17.08 9.67
CA SER A 484 14.63 -16.86 10.46
C SER A 484 13.48 -16.37 9.58
N PHE A 485 13.75 -15.48 8.63
CA PHE A 485 12.77 -15.04 7.63
C PHE A 485 12.36 -16.19 6.69
N ALA A 486 13.33 -16.87 6.06
CA ALA A 486 13.08 -17.92 5.09
C ALA A 486 12.25 -19.08 5.66
N LYS A 487 12.39 -19.40 6.95
CA LYS A 487 11.58 -20.42 7.64
C LYS A 487 10.08 -20.14 7.63
N THR A 488 9.68 -18.88 7.50
CA THR A 488 8.27 -18.47 7.61
C THR A 488 7.54 -18.42 6.27
N GLU A 489 8.21 -18.72 5.16
CA GLU A 489 7.64 -18.60 3.82
C GLU A 489 7.71 -19.92 3.05
N GLY A 490 6.57 -20.31 2.44
CA GLY A 490 6.47 -21.54 1.64
C GLY A 490 7.46 -21.62 0.49
N ARG A 491 7.87 -20.48 -0.09
CA ARG A 491 8.85 -20.39 -1.18
C ARG A 491 10.28 -20.84 -0.82
N PHE A 492 10.58 -21.08 0.47
CA PHE A 492 11.85 -21.65 0.91
C PHE A 492 11.69 -22.99 1.65
N ALA A 493 10.46 -23.46 1.87
CA ALA A 493 10.18 -24.60 2.76
C ALA A 493 10.96 -25.88 2.41
N LYS A 494 11.24 -26.11 1.13
CA LYS A 494 11.99 -27.29 0.64
C LYS A 494 13.47 -27.31 1.02
N HIS A 495 14.01 -26.20 1.52
CA HIS A 495 15.40 -26.08 1.97
C HIS A 495 15.59 -26.39 3.46
N PHE A 496 14.52 -26.73 4.18
CA PHE A 496 14.56 -27.04 5.60
C PHE A 496 14.30 -28.53 5.83
N ASN A 497 15.11 -29.14 6.71
CA ASN A 497 14.86 -30.49 7.15
C ASN A 497 13.73 -30.54 8.20
N LYS A 498 13.37 -31.74 8.69
CA LYS A 498 12.28 -31.91 9.68
C LYS A 498 12.53 -31.21 11.00
N GLU A 499 13.79 -30.99 11.37
CA GLU A 499 14.21 -30.28 12.56
C GLU A 499 14.32 -28.76 12.34
N GLY A 500 14.00 -28.27 11.13
CA GLY A 500 14.05 -26.85 10.78
C GLY A 500 15.47 -26.33 10.53
N ASN A 501 16.44 -27.20 10.27
CA ASN A 501 17.80 -26.78 9.89
C ASN A 501 17.86 -26.45 8.38
N PRO A 502 18.48 -25.33 7.99
CA PRO A 502 18.63 -24.95 6.58
C PRO A 502 19.70 -25.79 5.89
N ASP A 503 19.49 -26.04 4.60
CA ASP A 503 20.50 -26.61 3.72
C ASP A 503 21.62 -25.60 3.36
N PRO A 504 22.69 -26.04 2.65
CA PRO A 504 23.78 -25.15 2.26
C PRO A 504 23.38 -23.99 1.33
N ILE A 505 22.26 -24.10 0.60
CA ILE A 505 21.82 -23.06 -0.33
C ILE A 505 21.24 -21.87 0.44
N ILE A 506 20.41 -22.14 1.46
CA ILE A 506 19.88 -21.07 2.31
C ILE A 506 20.98 -20.44 3.18
N GLN A 507 21.97 -21.22 3.61
CA GLN A 507 23.16 -20.67 4.28
C GLN A 507 23.91 -19.70 3.36
N LYS A 508 24.12 -20.06 2.08
CA LYS A 508 24.71 -19.17 1.08
C LYS A 508 23.83 -17.93 0.81
N ALA A 509 22.52 -18.09 0.77
CA ALA A 509 21.60 -16.96 0.61
C ALA A 509 21.73 -15.96 1.76
N GLN A 510 21.88 -16.45 3.00
CA GLN A 510 22.17 -15.60 4.16
C GLN A 510 23.50 -14.85 4.03
N GLU A 511 24.56 -15.51 3.57
CA GLU A 511 25.85 -14.85 3.30
C GLU A 511 25.71 -13.75 2.23
N ASP A 512 24.93 -13.99 1.18
CA ASP A 512 24.64 -12.99 0.14
C ASP A 512 23.86 -11.79 0.71
N ARG A 513 22.93 -11.99 1.65
CA ARG A 513 22.23 -10.89 2.34
C ARG A 513 23.16 -10.12 3.25
N LEU A 514 24.00 -10.83 4.00
CA LEU A 514 24.94 -10.20 4.90
C LEU A 514 25.99 -9.36 4.16
N ALA A 515 26.46 -9.84 3.00
CA ALA A 515 27.36 -9.08 2.14
C ALA A 515 26.73 -7.75 1.68
N ASN A 516 25.46 -7.76 1.27
CA ASN A 516 24.74 -6.53 0.92
C ASN A 516 24.60 -5.59 2.13
N TRP A 517 24.25 -6.13 3.30
CA TRP A 517 24.13 -5.34 4.52
C TRP A 517 25.44 -4.63 4.91
N ARG A 518 26.57 -5.35 4.86
CA ARG A 518 27.89 -4.76 5.15
C ARG A 518 28.30 -3.69 4.14
N LEU A 519 27.98 -3.89 2.86
CA LEU A 519 28.16 -2.85 1.84
C LEU A 519 27.35 -1.58 2.19
N LEU A 520 26.09 -1.73 2.60
CA LEU A 520 25.26 -0.60 3.02
C LEU A 520 25.84 0.10 4.27
N GLN A 521 26.38 -0.66 5.22
CA GLN A 521 27.05 -0.10 6.40
C GLN A 521 28.31 0.69 6.04
N GLU A 522 29.14 0.16 5.13
CA GLU A 522 30.33 0.85 4.61
C GLU A 522 29.94 2.15 3.90
N LEU A 523 28.97 2.09 2.98
CA LEU A 523 28.48 3.27 2.26
C LEU A 523 27.90 4.33 3.21
N ALA A 524 27.23 3.90 4.29
CA ALA A 524 26.68 4.79 5.30
C ALA A 524 27.72 5.27 6.35
N GLY A 525 28.96 4.81 6.28
CA GLY A 525 30.01 5.14 7.25
C GLY A 525 29.72 4.62 8.67
N VAL A 526 29.01 3.49 8.79
CA VAL A 526 28.67 2.86 10.07
C VAL A 526 29.78 1.94 10.57
N ILE A 527 30.52 1.30 9.66
CA ILE A 527 31.66 0.41 9.93
C ILE A 527 32.94 0.91 9.29
#